data_AF-A0A850KZQ0-F1
#
_entry.id   AF-A0A850KZQ0-F1
#
_cell.length_a   1.000
_cell.length_b   1.000
_cell.length_c   1.000
_cell.angle_alpha   90.00
_cell.angle_beta   90.00
_cell.angle_gamma   90.00
#
_symmetry.space_group_name_H-M   'P 1'
#
loop_
_entity.id
_entity.type
_entity.pdbx_description
1 polymer ?
#
loop_
_entity_poly.entity_id
_entity_poly.type
_entity_poly.pdbx_seq_one_letter_code
_entity_poly.pdbx_strand_id
1 'polypeptide(L)'
;MKVIFERASNFSINNSLFIAAWKVWFKRFSDSYQENTHSWKIGKMPVGVSSDSLSDLIRQDQRFSLEVMCRMMVPWKFRNDQQVDDVFLRNYSHLIEQSVVSDADGREVAAACLTEQALIHWDNMSFAEQDDYMAYAEARVQADIEVKSSDPVVLDDQGIELIGEDTYPPYIPEKDAEDIEFVRALVRWIEDAPFQAFYLKQPAGEAVATWHDRLLAFFWPKPRIGYNLHHATLNPLYYRANQLAKTLDKGEQWDQEWRDMAVKTAEELFQVSGTPQTDVNLETVQAVIQAAVNADECADDNPNAKMNSGWSYLASVSTAHLEGQIGRLPMVCWNSRIASAVISRLDFLLAEAGVAQLGERFKDIGTVPGYGGTRPRQYTLNWPNGYRSWKTQIAASRLVNQMAYILNNDTKGNGEKRYRLMPLPNGAKGPWTVRGVQGVLFGDGY
;
A
#
# COMPACT_ATOMS: atom_id res chain seq x y z
N MET A 1 20.10 -18.96 -5.65
CA MET A 1 20.78 -18.34 -4.49
C MET A 1 19.88 -17.23 -3.93
N LYS A 2 20.08 -16.87 -2.66
CA LYS A 2 19.29 -15.83 -1.97
C LYS A 2 20.24 -14.76 -1.42
N VAL A 3 19.78 -13.52 -1.41
CA VAL A 3 20.38 -12.42 -0.67
C VAL A 3 19.81 -12.45 0.73
N ILE A 4 20.67 -12.68 1.73
CA ILE A 4 20.38 -12.74 3.16
C ILE A 4 20.85 -11.42 3.80
N PHE A 5 19.92 -10.76 4.49
CA PHE A 5 20.16 -9.55 5.25
C PHE A 5 20.38 -9.94 6.72
N GLU A 6 21.64 -10.09 7.13
CA GLU A 6 22.01 -10.54 8.48
C GLU A 6 21.44 -9.61 9.57
N ARG A 7 21.47 -8.31 9.32
CA ARG A 7 20.95 -7.26 10.22
C ARG A 7 19.42 -7.18 10.25
N ALA A 8 18.72 -7.89 9.37
CA ALA A 8 17.27 -8.03 9.35
C ALA A 8 16.82 -9.43 9.80
N SER A 9 17.49 -9.98 10.81
CA SER A 9 17.24 -11.34 11.34
C SER A 9 17.31 -12.42 10.26
N ASN A 10 18.31 -12.34 9.38
CA ASN A 10 18.49 -13.25 8.24
C ASN A 10 17.30 -13.29 7.27
N PHE A 11 16.50 -12.22 7.22
CA PHE A 11 15.50 -12.07 6.17
C PHE A 11 16.16 -12.23 4.81
N SER A 12 15.50 -12.93 3.89
CA SER A 12 16.11 -13.25 2.59
C SER A 12 15.17 -12.96 1.43
N ILE A 13 15.75 -12.46 0.35
CA ILE A 13 15.11 -12.32 -0.95
C ILE A 13 15.88 -13.14 -1.99
N ASN A 14 15.23 -13.49 -3.09
CA ASN A 14 15.95 -14.14 -4.18
C ASN A 14 16.73 -13.10 -5.03
N ASN A 15 17.69 -13.60 -5.80
CA ASN A 15 18.54 -12.77 -6.67
C ASN A 15 17.71 -11.97 -7.69
N SER A 16 16.64 -12.55 -8.23
CA SER A 16 15.77 -11.87 -9.21
C SER A 16 15.08 -10.65 -8.62
N LEU A 17 14.57 -10.74 -7.39
CA LEU A 17 13.97 -9.60 -6.70
C LEU A 17 15.00 -8.52 -6.37
N PHE A 18 16.22 -8.91 -6.01
CA PHE A 18 17.32 -7.96 -5.81
C PHE A 18 17.65 -7.18 -7.09
N ILE A 19 17.79 -7.87 -8.23
CA ILE A 19 18.07 -7.24 -9.54
C ILE A 19 16.88 -6.39 -10.00
N ALA A 20 15.65 -6.83 -9.75
CA ALA A 20 14.45 -6.03 -10.03
C ALA A 20 14.43 -4.73 -9.19
N ALA A 21 14.76 -4.82 -7.90
CA ALA A 21 14.88 -3.65 -7.02
C ALA A 21 15.94 -2.67 -7.54
N TRP A 22 17.11 -3.17 -7.95
CA TRP A 22 18.16 -2.37 -8.59
C TRP A 22 17.64 -1.62 -9.82
N LYS A 23 16.99 -2.33 -10.74
CA LYS A 23 16.41 -1.75 -11.95
C LYS A 23 15.34 -0.70 -11.65
N VAL A 24 14.48 -0.94 -10.66
CA VAL A 24 13.49 0.05 -10.20
C VAL A 24 14.17 1.27 -9.60
N TRP A 25 15.23 1.09 -8.81
CA TRP A 25 15.96 2.19 -8.20
C TRP A 25 16.59 3.12 -9.24
N PHE A 26 17.24 2.54 -10.25
CA PHE A 26 17.76 3.29 -11.40
C PHE A 26 16.64 4.02 -12.14
N LYS A 27 15.53 3.32 -12.43
CA LYS A 27 14.38 3.91 -13.12
C LYS A 27 13.82 5.15 -12.42
N ARG A 28 13.84 5.17 -11.09
CA ARG A 28 13.22 6.23 -10.29
C ARG A 28 14.15 7.38 -9.94
N PHE A 29 15.39 7.05 -9.57
CA PHE A 29 16.26 7.99 -8.85
C PHE A 29 17.59 8.26 -9.55
N SER A 30 17.89 7.55 -10.66
CA SER A 30 19.09 7.83 -11.44
C SER A 30 18.79 8.80 -12.56
N ASP A 31 19.50 9.93 -12.61
CA ASP A 31 19.41 10.89 -13.71
C ASP A 31 19.76 10.24 -15.06
N SER A 32 20.74 9.32 -15.05
CA SER A 32 21.17 8.57 -16.24
C SER A 32 20.08 7.70 -16.86
N TYR A 33 19.02 7.37 -16.13
CA TYR A 33 17.94 6.53 -16.65
C TYR A 33 17.05 7.29 -17.61
N GLN A 34 16.86 8.59 -17.40
CA GLN A 34 16.07 9.42 -18.31
C GLN A 34 16.73 9.50 -19.70
N GLU A 35 18.06 9.48 -19.75
CA GLU A 35 18.84 9.51 -20.99
C GLU A 35 19.00 8.12 -21.63
N ASN A 36 19.14 7.08 -20.81
CA ASN A 36 19.31 5.71 -21.28
C ASN A 36 18.58 4.71 -20.36
N THR A 37 17.50 4.12 -20.87
CA THR A 37 16.67 3.13 -20.16
C THR A 37 17.39 1.82 -19.83
N HIS A 38 18.59 1.59 -20.40
CA HIS A 38 19.47 0.47 -20.09
C HIS A 38 20.62 0.84 -19.16
N SER A 39 20.68 2.09 -18.66
CA SER A 39 21.73 2.53 -17.75
C SER A 39 21.82 1.68 -16.48
N TRP A 40 20.73 1.05 -16.03
CA TRP A 40 20.75 0.13 -14.89
C TRP A 40 21.67 -1.09 -15.08
N LYS A 41 21.99 -1.49 -16.33
CA LYS A 41 22.88 -2.63 -16.60
C LYS A 41 24.37 -2.31 -16.38
N ILE A 42 24.76 -1.07 -16.67
CA ILE A 42 26.17 -0.63 -16.66
C ILE A 42 26.44 0.47 -15.63
N GLY A 43 25.38 1.01 -15.05
CA GLY A 43 25.40 2.12 -14.13
C GLY A 43 25.91 1.69 -12.77
N LYS A 44 26.46 2.67 -12.07
CA LYS A 44 27.00 2.51 -10.72
C LYS A 44 26.10 3.22 -9.73
N MET A 45 25.91 2.61 -8.57
CA MET A 45 25.15 3.19 -7.47
C MET A 45 26.09 3.38 -6.28
N PRO A 46 26.12 4.56 -5.63
CA PRO A 46 26.85 4.73 -4.38
C PRO A 46 26.48 3.64 -3.37
N VAL A 47 27.45 3.10 -2.64
CA VAL A 47 27.15 2.09 -1.61
C VAL A 47 26.33 2.73 -0.49
N GLY A 48 26.76 3.91 -0.01
CA GLY A 48 26.01 4.73 0.95
C GLY A 48 25.88 4.14 2.35
N VAL A 49 26.91 3.40 2.82
CA VAL A 49 26.91 2.79 4.15
C VAL A 49 26.66 3.85 5.23
N SER A 50 25.62 3.65 6.05
CA SER A 50 25.28 4.60 7.12
C SER A 50 24.52 3.92 8.26
N SER A 51 24.71 4.43 9.47
CA SER A 51 23.94 4.07 10.68
C SER A 51 22.73 4.97 10.92
N ASP A 52 22.55 6.02 10.12
CA ASP A 52 21.45 6.97 10.28
C ASP A 52 20.10 6.30 9.99
N SER A 53 19.00 6.92 10.42
CA SER A 53 17.66 6.42 10.11
C SER A 53 17.36 6.51 8.61
N LEU A 54 16.41 5.73 8.12
CA LEU A 54 16.03 5.79 6.70
C LEU A 54 15.49 7.18 6.31
N SER A 55 14.77 7.83 7.24
CA SER A 55 14.27 9.19 7.04
C SER A 55 15.43 10.19 6.87
N ASP A 56 16.46 10.08 7.69
CA ASP A 56 17.61 10.99 7.65
C ASP A 56 18.42 10.82 6.36
N LEU A 57 18.63 9.57 5.92
CA LEU A 57 19.27 9.29 4.62
C LEU A 57 18.56 9.97 3.46
N ILE A 58 17.23 9.94 3.45
CA ILE A 58 16.42 10.58 2.41
C ILE A 58 16.52 12.11 2.49
N ARG A 59 16.47 12.68 3.71
CA ARG A 59 16.61 14.14 3.93
C ARG A 59 17.99 14.66 3.55
N GLN A 60 19.02 13.83 3.66
CA GLN A 60 20.40 14.11 3.26
C GLN A 60 20.66 13.85 1.76
N ASP A 61 19.61 13.64 0.96
CA ASP A 61 19.67 13.37 -0.47
C ASP A 61 20.44 12.09 -0.87
N GLN A 62 20.54 11.12 0.04
CA GLN A 62 21.20 9.83 -0.20
C GLN A 62 20.24 8.74 -0.72
N ARG A 63 19.13 9.16 -1.34
CA ARG A 63 18.04 8.29 -1.80
C ARG A 63 18.54 7.28 -2.84
N PHE A 64 19.41 7.71 -3.74
CA PHE A 64 20.04 6.86 -4.74
C PHE A 64 21.31 6.20 -4.18
N SER A 65 21.12 5.15 -3.37
CA SER A 65 22.20 4.36 -2.81
C SER A 65 21.81 2.88 -2.64
N LEU A 66 22.81 2.00 -2.67
CA LEU A 66 22.62 0.57 -2.44
C LEU A 66 22.07 0.32 -1.03
N GLU A 67 22.52 1.10 -0.04
CA GLU A 67 22.04 1.05 1.34
C GLU A 67 20.53 1.31 1.43
N VAL A 68 20.04 2.42 0.87
CA VAL A 68 18.61 2.77 0.90
C VAL A 68 17.79 1.72 0.14
N MET A 69 18.25 1.26 -1.03
CA MET A 69 17.59 0.19 -1.76
C MET A 69 17.45 -1.09 -0.92
N CYS A 70 18.52 -1.52 -0.25
CA CYS A 70 18.52 -2.70 0.61
C CYS A 70 17.58 -2.54 1.82
N ARG A 71 17.58 -1.37 2.47
CA ARG A 71 16.62 -1.05 3.55
C ARG A 71 15.17 -1.14 3.07
N MET A 72 14.87 -0.75 1.84
CA MET A 72 13.53 -0.86 1.28
C MET A 72 13.10 -2.30 0.97
N MET A 73 14.04 -3.23 0.88
CA MET A 73 13.77 -4.65 0.61
C MET A 73 13.51 -5.48 1.87
N VAL A 74 13.80 -4.97 3.06
CA VAL A 74 13.59 -5.68 4.32
C VAL A 74 12.26 -5.30 4.99
N PRO A 75 11.74 -6.14 5.91
CA PRO A 75 10.55 -5.82 6.70
C PRO A 75 10.67 -4.50 7.46
N TRP A 76 9.55 -3.83 7.65
CA TRP A 76 9.47 -2.46 8.17
C TRP A 76 10.30 -2.21 9.45
N LYS A 77 10.34 -3.19 10.36
CA LYS A 77 11.03 -3.06 11.65
C LYS A 77 12.55 -2.91 11.52
N PHE A 78 13.12 -3.26 10.36
CA PHE A 78 14.57 -3.21 10.12
C PHE A 78 15.00 -2.07 9.21
N ARG A 79 14.06 -1.26 8.71
CA ARG A 79 14.37 -0.23 7.71
C ARG A 79 15.24 0.93 8.24
N ASN A 80 15.25 1.16 9.55
CA ASN A 80 16.17 2.11 10.20
C ASN A 80 17.54 1.51 10.52
N ASP A 81 17.71 0.20 10.35
CA ASP A 81 18.95 -0.48 10.65
C ASP A 81 19.78 -0.56 9.36
N GLN A 82 21.10 -0.34 9.46
CA GLN A 82 22.02 -0.49 8.33
C GLN A 82 21.89 -1.89 7.71
N GLN A 83 21.93 -2.02 6.38
CA GLN A 83 21.81 -3.32 5.70
C GLN A 83 23.04 -3.71 4.87
N VAL A 84 23.88 -2.75 4.48
CA VAL A 84 25.06 -2.96 3.63
C VAL A 84 26.33 -2.65 4.41
N ASP A 85 27.30 -3.55 4.32
CA ASP A 85 28.67 -3.39 4.82
C ASP A 85 29.64 -4.22 3.98
N ASP A 86 30.93 -4.21 4.34
CA ASP A 86 31.96 -4.96 3.63
C ASP A 86 31.69 -6.48 3.61
N VAL A 87 31.02 -7.02 4.64
CA VAL A 87 30.66 -8.44 4.68
C VAL A 87 29.58 -8.72 3.65
N PHE A 88 28.54 -7.87 3.58
CA PHE A 88 27.50 -7.95 2.56
C PHE A 88 28.11 -7.90 1.15
N LEU A 89 28.97 -6.92 0.86
CA LEU A 89 29.58 -6.76 -0.46
C LEU A 89 30.45 -7.96 -0.86
N ARG A 90 31.18 -8.56 0.08
CA ARG A 90 31.95 -9.79 -0.17
C ARG A 90 31.05 -11.01 -0.40
N ASN A 91 30.02 -11.18 0.43
CA ASN A 91 29.11 -12.34 0.36
C ASN A 91 28.31 -12.36 -0.95
N TYR A 92 28.03 -11.19 -1.52
CA TYR A 92 27.26 -11.04 -2.76
C TYR A 92 28.10 -10.59 -3.95
N SER A 93 29.40 -10.91 -3.97
CA SER A 93 30.31 -10.61 -5.09
C SER A 93 29.92 -11.27 -6.42
N HIS A 94 29.04 -12.27 -6.39
CA HIS A 94 28.44 -12.88 -7.58
C HIS A 94 27.29 -12.06 -8.17
N LEU A 95 26.71 -11.14 -7.41
CA LEU A 95 25.65 -10.22 -7.84
C LEU A 95 26.16 -8.81 -8.09
N ILE A 96 27.10 -8.35 -7.25
CA ILE A 96 27.55 -6.96 -7.20
C ILE A 96 29.07 -6.93 -7.31
N GLU A 97 29.58 -6.04 -8.15
CA GLU A 97 30.98 -5.68 -8.23
C GLU A 97 31.21 -4.31 -7.56
N GLN A 98 32.25 -4.22 -6.73
CA GLN A 98 32.62 -2.96 -6.09
C GLN A 98 33.30 -2.04 -7.12
N SER A 99 32.95 -0.75 -7.08
CA SER A 99 33.46 0.27 -7.99
C SER A 99 33.60 1.61 -7.28
N VAL A 100 33.89 2.66 -8.04
CA VAL A 100 33.90 4.06 -7.59
C VAL A 100 33.10 4.95 -8.53
N VAL A 101 32.45 5.96 -7.97
CA VAL A 101 31.86 7.10 -8.69
C VAL A 101 32.39 8.40 -8.12
N SER A 102 32.39 9.47 -8.91
CA SER A 102 32.67 10.82 -8.41
C SER A 102 31.36 11.45 -7.91
N ASP A 103 31.39 12.03 -6.71
CA ASP A 103 30.28 12.85 -6.20
C ASP A 103 30.27 14.26 -6.85
N ALA A 104 29.32 15.10 -6.42
CA ALA A 104 29.17 16.46 -6.94
C ALA A 104 30.40 17.36 -6.69
N ASP A 105 31.19 17.05 -5.66
CA ASP A 105 32.43 17.75 -5.31
C ASP A 105 33.67 17.13 -6.01
N GLY A 106 33.46 16.12 -6.87
CA GLY A 106 34.52 15.40 -7.58
C GLY A 106 35.30 14.40 -6.73
N ARG A 107 34.81 14.06 -5.53
CA ARG A 107 35.46 13.07 -4.66
C ARG A 107 35.07 11.66 -5.08
N GLU A 108 36.02 10.73 -4.99
CA GLU A 108 35.74 9.32 -5.23
C GLU A 108 34.95 8.73 -4.05
N VAL A 109 33.77 8.20 -4.34
CA VAL A 109 32.88 7.54 -3.40
C VAL A 109 32.74 6.07 -3.78
N ALA A 110 32.77 5.19 -2.78
CA ALA A 110 32.56 3.76 -2.97
C ALA A 110 31.19 3.51 -3.62
N ALA A 111 31.19 2.70 -4.67
CA ALA A 111 30.03 2.37 -5.47
C ALA A 111 29.94 0.87 -5.73
N ALA A 112 28.82 0.47 -6.30
CA ALA A 112 28.49 -0.88 -6.71
C ALA A 112 27.95 -0.87 -8.15
N CYS A 113 28.14 -1.95 -8.89
CA CYS A 113 27.41 -2.24 -10.14
C CYS A 113 27.01 -3.72 -10.18
N LEU A 114 26.06 -4.09 -11.04
CA LEU A 114 25.73 -5.49 -11.25
C LEU A 114 26.88 -6.22 -11.97
N THR A 115 27.15 -7.47 -11.58
CA THR A 115 28.10 -8.33 -12.28
C THR A 115 27.53 -8.83 -13.60
N GLU A 116 28.39 -9.27 -14.52
CA GLU A 116 27.97 -9.98 -15.73
C GLU A 116 27.12 -11.22 -15.41
N GLN A 117 27.46 -11.96 -14.34
CA GLN A 117 26.69 -13.11 -13.89
C GLN A 117 25.26 -12.74 -13.47
N ALA A 118 25.08 -11.61 -12.78
CA ALA A 118 23.75 -11.11 -12.40
C ALA A 118 22.92 -10.73 -13.64
N LEU A 119 23.55 -10.10 -14.63
CA LEU A 119 22.91 -9.71 -15.88
C LEU A 119 22.50 -10.95 -16.70
N ILE A 120 23.38 -11.94 -16.83
CA ILE A 120 23.07 -13.22 -17.49
C ILE A 120 21.90 -13.94 -16.78
N HIS A 121 21.92 -13.97 -15.43
CA HIS A 121 20.82 -14.53 -14.65
C HIS A 121 19.49 -13.84 -14.98
N TRP A 122 19.47 -12.51 -15.02
CA TRP A 122 18.28 -11.74 -15.37
C TRP A 122 17.82 -11.98 -16.80
N ASP A 123 18.74 -11.87 -17.77
CA ASP A 123 18.44 -11.94 -19.20
C ASP A 123 18.00 -13.36 -19.64
N ASN A 124 18.36 -14.41 -18.89
CA ASN A 124 17.90 -15.79 -19.10
C ASN A 124 16.47 -16.06 -18.59
N MET A 125 15.90 -15.18 -17.78
CA MET A 125 14.52 -15.32 -17.30
C MET A 125 13.53 -14.99 -18.41
N SER A 126 12.36 -15.62 -18.38
CA SER A 126 11.28 -15.23 -19.28
C SER A 126 10.81 -13.80 -19.00
N PHE A 127 10.23 -13.15 -20.02
CA PHE A 127 9.66 -11.81 -19.87
C PHE A 127 8.60 -11.76 -18.75
N ALA A 128 7.79 -12.83 -18.61
CA ALA A 128 6.77 -12.92 -17.57
C ALA A 128 7.39 -12.92 -16.17
N GLU A 129 8.41 -13.75 -15.93
CA GLU A 129 9.09 -13.80 -14.63
C GLU A 129 9.78 -12.47 -14.31
N GLN A 130 10.45 -11.84 -15.28
CA GLN A 130 11.03 -10.52 -15.10
C GLN A 130 9.97 -9.48 -14.71
N ASP A 131 8.81 -9.49 -15.37
CA ASP A 131 7.73 -8.54 -15.11
C ASP A 131 7.11 -8.73 -13.72
N ASP A 132 6.99 -9.97 -13.25
CA ASP A 132 6.53 -10.32 -11.89
C ASP A 132 7.48 -9.76 -10.82
N TYR A 133 8.79 -10.00 -10.94
CA TYR A 133 9.75 -9.45 -9.97
C TYR A 133 9.83 -7.93 -10.03
N MET A 134 9.72 -7.33 -11.22
CA MET A 134 9.59 -5.89 -11.36
C MET A 134 8.34 -5.37 -10.64
N ALA A 135 7.20 -6.07 -10.74
CA ALA A 135 5.99 -5.69 -10.03
C ALA A 135 6.18 -5.77 -8.50
N TYR A 136 6.80 -6.83 -7.97
CA TYR A 136 7.08 -6.93 -6.53
C TYR A 136 8.04 -5.85 -6.03
N ALA A 137 9.09 -5.54 -6.80
CA ALA A 137 10.00 -4.45 -6.48
C ALA A 137 9.30 -3.10 -6.51
N GLU A 138 8.52 -2.81 -7.55
CA GLU A 138 7.76 -1.55 -7.64
C GLU A 138 6.72 -1.43 -6.52
N ALA A 139 6.02 -2.52 -6.17
CA ALA A 139 5.08 -2.53 -5.06
C ALA A 139 5.76 -2.11 -3.74
N ARG A 140 6.99 -2.56 -3.47
CA ARG A 140 7.72 -2.19 -2.24
C ARG A 140 8.12 -0.72 -2.17
N VAL A 141 8.35 -0.09 -3.32
CA VAL A 141 8.66 1.35 -3.38
C VAL A 141 7.38 2.18 -3.24
N GLN A 142 6.29 1.70 -3.86
CA GLN A 142 5.00 2.39 -3.79
C GLN A 142 4.31 2.19 -2.44
N ALA A 143 4.43 1.02 -1.80
CA ALA A 143 3.69 0.71 -0.58
C ALA A 143 4.10 1.57 0.61
N ASP A 144 3.27 1.56 1.65
CA ASP A 144 3.52 2.29 2.89
C ASP A 144 4.93 2.00 3.43
N ILE A 145 5.69 3.08 3.56
CA ILE A 145 7.04 3.01 4.13
C ILE A 145 6.94 3.12 5.64
N GLU A 146 6.69 1.98 6.26
CA GLU A 146 6.68 1.82 7.71
C GLU A 146 8.11 1.72 8.26
N VAL A 147 8.39 2.40 9.38
CA VAL A 147 9.66 2.34 10.13
C VAL A 147 9.39 2.30 11.65
N LYS A 148 10.42 2.07 12.48
CA LYS A 148 10.30 2.07 13.95
C LYS A 148 10.02 3.47 14.52
N SER A 149 10.52 4.52 13.86
CA SER A 149 10.34 5.91 14.29
C SER A 149 8.98 6.45 13.85
N SER A 150 8.54 7.53 14.49
CA SER A 150 7.38 8.33 14.04
C SER A 150 7.72 9.25 12.86
N ASP A 151 8.99 9.29 12.45
CA ASP A 151 9.46 10.16 11.39
C ASP A 151 8.92 9.77 10.02
N PRO A 152 8.46 10.75 9.22
CA PRO A 152 8.07 10.51 7.84
C PRO A 152 9.21 10.05 6.94
N VAL A 153 8.94 9.07 6.08
CA VAL A 153 9.92 8.52 5.13
C VAL A 153 9.43 8.69 3.69
N VAL A 154 9.60 9.89 3.12
CA VAL A 154 9.04 10.24 1.80
C VAL A 154 10.06 9.99 0.68
N LEU A 155 9.95 8.87 -0.04
CA LEU A 155 10.87 8.57 -1.16
C LEU A 155 10.65 9.49 -2.37
N ASP A 156 9.40 9.65 -2.79
CA ASP A 156 8.99 10.46 -3.93
C ASP A 156 8.34 11.76 -3.43
N ASP A 157 9.11 12.85 -3.38
CA ASP A 157 8.60 14.17 -3.02
C ASP A 157 8.00 14.88 -4.24
N GLN A 158 6.73 15.27 -4.14
CA GLN A 158 6.02 16.12 -5.11
C GLN A 158 5.44 17.39 -4.45
N GLY A 159 5.83 17.72 -3.20
CA GLY A 159 5.22 18.82 -2.44
C GLY A 159 3.85 18.46 -1.85
N ILE A 160 3.25 19.33 -1.05
CA ILE A 160 1.94 19.09 -0.39
C ILE A 160 0.82 19.27 -1.43
N GLU A 161 0.04 18.24 -1.72
CA GLU A 161 -1.22 18.37 -2.48
C GLU A 161 -2.38 18.23 -1.51
N LEU A 162 -3.16 19.30 -1.40
CA LEU A 162 -4.47 19.31 -0.74
C LEU A 162 -5.48 18.71 -1.72
N ILE A 163 -6.09 17.57 -1.37
CA ILE A 163 -7.24 17.07 -2.12
C ILE A 163 -8.32 18.15 -2.09
N GLY A 164 -8.70 18.66 -3.26
CA GLY A 164 -9.78 19.63 -3.39
C GLY A 164 -9.39 21.08 -3.67
N GLU A 165 -8.10 21.41 -3.88
CA GLU A 165 -7.72 22.78 -4.29
C GLU A 165 -8.49 23.25 -5.53
N ASP A 166 -8.78 22.33 -6.45
CA ASP A 166 -9.47 22.64 -7.70
C ASP A 166 -10.97 22.29 -7.71
N THR A 167 -11.51 21.65 -6.66
CA THR A 167 -12.92 21.21 -6.67
C THR A 167 -13.55 21.22 -5.29
N TYR A 168 -14.43 22.19 -5.07
CA TYR A 168 -15.25 22.30 -3.87
C TYR A 168 -16.31 21.17 -3.82
N PRO A 169 -16.62 20.60 -2.64
CA PRO A 169 -17.64 19.56 -2.53
C PRO A 169 -19.02 20.04 -2.99
N PRO A 170 -19.87 19.15 -3.54
CA PRO A 170 -21.19 19.54 -4.07
C PRO A 170 -22.14 20.12 -3.02
N TYR A 171 -21.93 19.75 -1.75
CA TYR A 171 -22.63 20.34 -0.61
C TYR A 171 -21.83 20.10 0.68
N ILE A 172 -22.05 20.95 1.68
CA ILE A 172 -21.54 20.82 3.04
C ILE A 172 -22.73 20.48 3.95
N PRO A 173 -22.71 19.38 4.71
CA PRO A 173 -23.73 19.11 5.72
C PRO A 173 -23.70 20.16 6.84
N GLU A 174 -24.83 20.35 7.52
CA GLU A 174 -24.88 21.20 8.72
C GLU A 174 -23.98 20.65 9.83
N LYS A 175 -23.48 21.53 10.69
CA LYS A 175 -22.54 21.20 11.78
C LYS A 175 -23.00 20.03 12.65
N ASP A 176 -24.29 19.99 12.96
CA ASP A 176 -24.95 19.03 13.85
C ASP A 176 -25.57 17.84 13.10
N ALA A 177 -25.39 17.76 11.77
CA ALA A 177 -25.85 16.62 11.00
C ALA A 177 -25.11 15.33 11.42
N GLU A 178 -25.84 14.21 11.37
CA GLU A 178 -25.33 12.87 11.64
C GLU A 178 -24.12 12.52 10.75
N ASP A 179 -23.21 11.68 11.24
CA ASP A 179 -21.98 11.29 10.50
C ASP A 179 -22.28 10.73 9.11
N ILE A 180 -23.40 10.03 8.94
CA ILE A 180 -23.81 9.47 7.64
C ILE A 180 -24.04 10.56 6.57
N GLU A 181 -24.45 11.78 6.95
CA GLU A 181 -24.60 12.89 6.00
C GLU A 181 -23.24 13.38 5.47
N PHE A 182 -22.22 13.36 6.32
CA PHE A 182 -20.83 13.67 5.95
C PHE A 182 -20.23 12.56 5.09
N VAL A 183 -20.52 11.29 5.38
CA VAL A 183 -20.15 10.17 4.49
C VAL A 183 -20.83 10.33 3.13
N ARG A 184 -22.10 10.70 3.08
CA ARG A 184 -22.81 10.97 1.81
C ARG A 184 -22.22 12.15 1.05
N ALA A 185 -21.83 13.23 1.74
CA ALA A 185 -21.16 14.37 1.13
C ALA A 185 -19.80 13.98 0.53
N LEU A 186 -19.01 13.19 1.27
CA LEU A 186 -17.76 12.61 0.77
C LEU A 186 -17.99 11.75 -0.48
N VAL A 187 -18.98 10.85 -0.47
CA VAL A 187 -19.28 9.99 -1.63
C VAL A 187 -19.66 10.82 -2.85
N ARG A 188 -20.47 11.87 -2.69
CA ARG A 188 -20.81 12.79 -3.79
C ARG A 188 -19.60 13.59 -4.26
N TRP A 189 -18.74 14.02 -3.35
CA TRP A 189 -17.54 14.74 -3.73
C TRP A 189 -16.60 13.87 -4.58
N ILE A 190 -16.41 12.60 -4.22
CA ILE A 190 -15.61 11.66 -5.04
C ILE A 190 -16.27 11.38 -6.40
N GLU A 191 -17.61 11.34 -6.46
CA GLU A 191 -18.34 11.17 -7.72
C GLU A 191 -18.08 12.34 -8.68
N ASP A 192 -18.10 13.58 -8.19
CA ASP A 192 -18.08 14.77 -9.04
C ASP A 192 -16.66 15.31 -9.28
N ALA A 193 -15.72 15.08 -8.36
CA ALA A 193 -14.36 15.56 -8.50
C ALA A 193 -13.65 14.89 -9.69
N PRO A 194 -12.88 15.64 -10.50
CA PRO A 194 -11.91 15.05 -11.42
C PRO A 194 -10.84 14.27 -10.65
N PHE A 195 -10.28 13.26 -11.30
CA PHE A 195 -9.15 12.49 -10.79
C PHE A 195 -8.31 11.94 -11.92
N GLN A 196 -7.00 12.03 -11.74
CA GLN A 196 -6.02 11.42 -12.60
C GLN A 196 -4.99 10.75 -11.71
N ALA A 197 -4.77 9.45 -11.90
CA ALA A 197 -3.78 8.73 -11.12
C ALA A 197 -2.37 9.20 -11.52
N PHE A 198 -1.43 9.16 -10.59
CA PHE A 198 -0.03 9.50 -10.84
C PHE A 198 0.86 8.26 -10.70
N TYR A 199 1.88 8.16 -11.55
CA TYR A 199 2.91 7.14 -11.47
C TYR A 199 4.26 7.76 -11.80
N LEU A 200 5.24 7.62 -10.90
CA LEU A 200 6.57 8.22 -11.05
C LEU A 200 6.52 9.72 -11.33
N LYS A 201 5.69 10.42 -10.56
CA LYS A 201 5.48 11.87 -10.67
C LYS A 201 4.86 12.35 -11.99
N GLN A 202 4.35 11.44 -12.80
CA GLN A 202 3.70 11.74 -14.07
C GLN A 202 2.24 11.32 -14.03
N PRO A 203 1.32 12.11 -14.62
CA PRO A 203 -0.05 11.68 -14.80
C PRO A 203 -0.12 10.38 -15.60
N ALA A 204 -0.97 9.46 -15.16
CA ALA A 204 -1.16 8.15 -15.75
C ALA A 204 -2.60 7.99 -16.25
N GLY A 205 -2.75 7.89 -17.57
CA GLY A 205 -4.08 7.84 -18.22
C GLY A 205 -4.72 9.23 -18.32
N GLU A 206 -5.98 9.27 -18.73
CA GLU A 206 -6.78 10.49 -18.81
C GLU A 206 -7.43 10.82 -17.46
N ALA A 207 -7.77 12.10 -17.23
CA ALA A 207 -8.59 12.48 -16.09
C ALA A 207 -10.01 11.89 -16.21
N VAL A 208 -10.50 11.31 -15.12
CA VAL A 208 -11.82 10.69 -15.00
C VAL A 208 -12.61 11.32 -13.86
N ALA A 209 -13.93 11.16 -13.89
CA ALA A 209 -14.83 11.45 -12.78
C ALA A 209 -15.74 10.25 -12.56
N THR A 210 -16.51 10.25 -11.48
CA THR A 210 -17.35 9.13 -11.00
C THR A 210 -16.60 7.98 -10.35
N TRP A 211 -17.26 7.34 -9.38
CA TRP A 211 -16.76 6.13 -8.74
C TRP A 211 -16.48 5.00 -9.74
N HIS A 212 -17.35 4.85 -10.75
CA HIS A 212 -17.23 3.80 -11.75
C HIS A 212 -15.96 3.94 -12.59
N ASP A 213 -15.72 5.13 -13.14
CA ASP A 213 -14.58 5.34 -14.05
C ASP A 213 -13.27 5.45 -13.26
N ARG A 214 -13.29 5.96 -12.01
CA ARG A 214 -12.16 5.88 -11.07
C ARG A 214 -11.74 4.44 -10.79
N LEU A 215 -12.68 3.52 -10.58
CA LEU A 215 -12.35 2.11 -10.36
C LEU A 215 -11.74 1.47 -11.61
N LEU A 216 -12.19 1.85 -12.82
CA LEU A 216 -11.60 1.36 -14.06
C LEU A 216 -10.21 1.94 -14.33
N ALA A 217 -9.94 3.18 -13.88
CA ALA A 217 -8.64 3.84 -13.98
C ALA A 217 -7.63 3.32 -12.94
N PHE A 218 -8.07 2.56 -11.93
CA PHE A 218 -7.20 1.98 -10.92
C PHE A 218 -6.10 1.11 -11.54
N PHE A 219 -4.89 1.23 -10.99
CA PHE A 219 -3.79 0.32 -11.24
C PHE A 219 -2.97 0.07 -9.97
N TRP A 220 -2.32 -1.09 -9.91
CA TRP A 220 -1.32 -1.38 -8.89
C TRP A 220 -0.38 -2.50 -9.33
N PRO A 221 0.95 -2.35 -9.12
CA PRO A 221 1.68 -1.17 -8.65
C PRO A 221 2.05 -0.16 -9.75
N LYS A 222 1.73 -0.48 -11.01
CA LYS A 222 2.08 0.31 -12.20
C LYS A 222 0.95 0.35 -13.22
N PRO A 223 0.87 1.40 -14.07
CA PRO A 223 -0.27 1.62 -14.97
C PRO A 223 -0.64 0.42 -15.86
N ARG A 224 0.35 -0.35 -16.32
CA ARG A 224 0.10 -1.54 -17.13
C ARG A 224 -0.65 -2.65 -16.37
N ILE A 225 -0.56 -2.68 -15.04
CA ILE A 225 -1.31 -3.60 -14.16
C ILE A 225 -2.55 -2.86 -13.65
N GLY A 226 -3.47 -2.57 -14.59
CA GLY A 226 -4.76 -1.95 -14.30
C GLY A 226 -5.72 -2.89 -13.57
N TYR A 227 -6.91 -2.38 -13.25
CA TYR A 227 -7.96 -3.06 -12.48
C TYR A 227 -8.16 -4.54 -12.83
N ASN A 228 -8.42 -4.86 -14.10
CA ASN A 228 -8.70 -6.24 -14.51
C ASN A 228 -7.52 -7.18 -14.30
N LEU A 229 -6.30 -6.75 -14.67
CA LEU A 229 -5.11 -7.58 -14.55
C LEU A 229 -4.72 -7.75 -13.08
N HIS A 230 -4.80 -6.69 -12.29
CA HIS A 230 -4.56 -6.73 -10.84
C HIS A 230 -5.48 -7.75 -10.16
N HIS A 231 -6.78 -7.72 -10.47
CA HIS A 231 -7.74 -8.70 -9.94
C HIS A 231 -7.46 -10.12 -10.43
N ALA A 232 -7.10 -10.32 -11.71
CA ALA A 232 -6.77 -11.63 -12.24
C ALA A 232 -5.58 -12.26 -11.50
N THR A 233 -4.53 -11.48 -11.23
CA THR A 233 -3.35 -11.92 -10.48
C THR A 233 -3.69 -12.28 -9.03
N LEU A 234 -4.63 -11.55 -8.41
CA LEU A 234 -5.01 -11.76 -7.01
C LEU A 234 -6.07 -12.82 -6.77
N ASN A 235 -6.85 -13.21 -7.78
CA ASN A 235 -7.95 -14.17 -7.64
C ASN A 235 -7.55 -15.47 -6.93
N PRO A 236 -6.40 -16.12 -7.25
CA PRO A 236 -5.98 -17.33 -6.53
C PRO A 236 -5.67 -17.08 -5.06
N LEU A 237 -5.15 -15.90 -4.70
CA LEU A 237 -4.88 -15.51 -3.31
C LEU A 237 -6.19 -15.25 -2.56
N TYR A 238 -7.13 -14.57 -3.20
CA TYR A 238 -8.45 -14.31 -2.62
C TYR A 238 -9.22 -15.60 -2.38
N TYR A 239 -9.16 -16.54 -3.33
CA TYR A 239 -9.78 -17.83 -3.14
C TYR A 239 -9.23 -18.53 -1.89
N ARG A 240 -7.90 -18.61 -1.75
CA ARG A 240 -7.23 -19.22 -0.60
C ARG A 240 -7.57 -18.52 0.72
N ALA A 241 -7.45 -17.20 0.77
CA ALA A 241 -7.75 -16.41 1.97
C ALA A 241 -9.22 -16.56 2.41
N ASN A 242 -10.16 -16.62 1.46
CA ASN A 242 -11.57 -16.86 1.76
C ASN A 242 -11.86 -18.28 2.25
N GLN A 243 -11.21 -19.31 1.71
CA GLN A 243 -11.39 -20.67 2.22
C GLN A 243 -10.88 -20.79 3.65
N LEU A 244 -9.67 -20.28 3.92
CA LEU A 244 -9.08 -20.22 5.26
C LEU A 244 -10.03 -19.54 6.26
N ALA A 245 -10.56 -18.37 5.88
CA ALA A 245 -11.48 -17.61 6.72
C ALA A 245 -12.81 -18.33 6.94
N LYS A 246 -13.39 -18.95 5.92
CA LYS A 246 -14.65 -19.71 6.04
C LYS A 246 -14.51 -20.92 6.97
N THR A 247 -13.36 -21.58 6.99
CA THR A 247 -13.11 -22.68 7.94
C THR A 247 -13.11 -22.15 9.37
N LEU A 248 -12.41 -21.05 9.64
CA LEU A 248 -12.40 -20.44 10.97
C LEU A 248 -13.76 -19.87 11.38
N ASP A 249 -14.52 -19.30 10.44
CA ASP A 249 -15.87 -18.76 10.69
C ASP A 249 -16.85 -19.85 11.16
N LYS A 250 -16.65 -21.10 10.73
CA LYS A 250 -17.43 -22.26 11.17
C LYS A 250 -16.95 -22.83 12.52
N GLY A 251 -15.89 -22.28 13.11
CA GLY A 251 -15.23 -22.84 14.30
C GLY A 251 -14.43 -24.11 14.02
N GLU A 252 -14.13 -24.41 12.74
CA GLU A 252 -13.33 -25.56 12.34
C GLU A 252 -11.83 -25.23 12.40
N GLN A 253 -10.99 -26.28 12.46
CA GLN A 253 -9.53 -26.14 12.43
C GLN A 253 -9.01 -26.46 11.03
N TRP A 254 -7.95 -25.77 10.61
CA TRP A 254 -7.23 -26.11 9.39
C TRP A 254 -6.49 -27.44 9.55
N ASP A 255 -6.60 -28.30 8.52
CA ASP A 255 -5.71 -29.44 8.36
C ASP A 255 -4.27 -29.01 8.00
N GLN A 256 -3.36 -29.96 7.87
CA GLN A 256 -1.95 -29.64 7.63
C GLN A 256 -1.72 -28.88 6.32
N GLU A 257 -2.45 -29.22 5.25
CA GLU A 257 -2.31 -28.56 3.96
C GLU A 257 -2.76 -27.09 4.06
N TRP A 258 -3.90 -26.83 4.69
CA TRP A 258 -4.40 -25.48 4.88
C TRP A 258 -3.55 -24.65 5.84
N ARG A 259 -2.91 -25.26 6.84
CA ARG A 259 -1.94 -24.57 7.71
C ARG A 259 -0.72 -24.07 6.92
N ASP A 260 -0.14 -24.91 6.08
CA ASP A 260 1.00 -24.53 5.24
C ASP A 260 0.58 -23.46 4.21
N MET A 261 -0.63 -23.60 3.66
CA MET A 261 -1.18 -22.62 2.73
C MET A 261 -1.55 -21.29 3.38
N ALA A 262 -1.86 -21.24 4.68
CA ALA A 262 -2.17 -20.01 5.40
C ALA A 262 -0.98 -19.05 5.42
N VAL A 263 0.18 -19.54 5.86
CA VAL A 263 1.42 -18.76 5.90
C VAL A 263 1.83 -18.32 4.50
N LYS A 264 1.85 -19.26 3.54
CA LYS A 264 2.20 -18.96 2.14
C LYS A 264 1.29 -17.90 1.52
N THR A 265 -0.01 -17.97 1.77
CA THR A 265 -0.99 -17.00 1.23
C THR A 265 -0.76 -15.61 1.83
N ALA A 266 -0.48 -15.51 3.13
CA ALA A 266 -0.15 -14.24 3.77
C ALA A 266 1.15 -13.63 3.20
N GLU A 267 2.21 -14.44 3.06
CA GLU A 267 3.49 -13.99 2.47
C GLU A 267 3.32 -13.49 1.03
N GLU A 268 2.59 -14.22 0.19
CA GLU A 268 2.32 -13.81 -1.20
C GLU A 268 1.47 -12.52 -1.27
N LEU A 269 0.49 -12.35 -0.37
CA LEU A 269 -0.27 -11.10 -0.26
C LEU A 269 0.61 -9.91 0.15
N PHE A 270 1.56 -10.12 1.06
CA PHE A 270 2.53 -9.09 1.45
C PHE A 270 3.49 -8.73 0.33
N GLN A 271 3.87 -9.70 -0.52
CA GLN A 271 4.66 -9.42 -1.71
C GLN A 271 3.89 -8.59 -2.73
N VAL A 272 2.65 -8.95 -3.05
CA VAL A 272 1.82 -8.22 -4.02
C VAL A 272 1.49 -6.81 -3.52
N SER A 273 1.23 -6.64 -2.23
CA SER A 273 0.97 -5.32 -1.63
C SER A 273 2.23 -4.51 -1.34
N GLY A 274 3.43 -5.09 -1.48
CA GLY A 274 4.70 -4.41 -1.19
C GLY A 274 4.98 -4.18 0.30
N THR A 275 4.29 -4.89 1.20
CA THR A 275 4.36 -4.70 2.65
C THR A 275 4.99 -5.90 3.37
N PRO A 276 6.29 -6.21 3.15
CA PRO A 276 6.92 -7.37 3.76
C PRO A 276 6.83 -7.32 5.29
N GLN A 277 6.34 -8.40 5.89
CA GLN A 277 6.14 -8.53 7.33
C GLN A 277 7.20 -9.43 7.94
N THR A 278 7.47 -9.23 9.23
CA THR A 278 8.09 -10.26 10.06
C THR A 278 7.03 -11.08 10.76
N ASP A 279 7.46 -12.22 11.31
CA ASP A 279 6.65 -13.01 12.23
C ASP A 279 5.38 -13.56 11.54
N VAL A 280 5.49 -13.86 10.24
CA VAL A 280 4.43 -14.54 9.47
C VAL A 280 4.48 -16.02 9.82
N ASN A 281 3.78 -16.37 10.89
CA ASN A 281 3.60 -17.74 11.37
C ASN A 281 2.11 -18.10 11.44
N LEU A 282 1.85 -19.38 11.69
CA LEU A 282 0.50 -19.92 11.69
C LEU A 282 -0.39 -19.24 12.72
N GLU A 283 0.13 -19.03 13.93
CA GLU A 283 -0.59 -18.44 15.06
C GLU A 283 -1.01 -17.00 14.76
N THR A 284 -0.11 -16.23 14.15
CA THR A 284 -0.37 -14.85 13.75
C THR A 284 -1.41 -14.78 12.63
N VAL A 285 -1.24 -15.59 11.58
CA VAL A 285 -2.19 -15.61 10.45
C VAL A 285 -3.59 -16.02 10.93
N GLN A 286 -3.69 -17.05 11.76
CA GLN A 286 -4.95 -17.50 12.34
C GLN A 286 -5.60 -16.42 13.21
N ALA A 287 -4.84 -15.78 14.10
CA ALA A 287 -5.36 -14.73 14.98
C ALA A 287 -5.87 -13.51 14.20
N VAL A 288 -5.17 -13.07 13.15
CA VAL A 288 -5.61 -11.95 12.31
C VAL A 288 -6.89 -12.30 11.54
N ILE A 289 -6.95 -13.47 10.91
CA ILE A 289 -8.16 -13.89 10.18
C ILE A 289 -9.34 -14.02 11.14
N GLN A 290 -9.14 -14.60 12.33
CA GLN A 290 -10.21 -14.76 13.32
C GLN A 290 -10.72 -13.41 13.84
N ALA A 291 -9.82 -12.49 14.19
CA ALA A 291 -10.19 -11.14 14.62
C ALA A 291 -10.99 -10.39 13.53
N ALA A 292 -10.58 -10.53 12.27
CA ALA A 292 -11.29 -9.94 11.13
C ALA A 292 -12.69 -10.54 10.92
N VAL A 293 -12.82 -11.87 10.94
CA VAL A 293 -14.10 -12.58 10.74
C VAL A 293 -15.11 -12.24 11.84
N ASN A 294 -14.62 -12.05 13.07
CA ASN A 294 -15.43 -11.73 14.25
C ASN A 294 -15.68 -10.23 14.44
N ALA A 295 -14.99 -9.36 13.70
CA ALA A 295 -14.93 -7.93 13.98
C ALA A 295 -14.59 -7.65 15.46
N ASP A 296 -13.53 -8.29 15.97
CA ASP A 296 -13.12 -8.22 17.37
C ASP A 296 -12.33 -6.93 17.67
N GLU A 297 -13.01 -5.95 18.27
CA GLU A 297 -12.42 -4.66 18.69
C GLU A 297 -11.39 -4.80 19.83
N CYS A 298 -11.40 -5.92 20.56
CA CYS A 298 -10.47 -6.21 21.65
C CYS A 298 -9.24 -7.00 21.16
N ALA A 299 -9.14 -7.29 19.86
CA ALA A 299 -8.01 -8.01 19.30
C ALA A 299 -6.66 -7.27 19.47
N ASP A 300 -6.68 -5.97 19.79
CA ASP A 300 -5.49 -5.20 20.17
C ASP A 300 -4.77 -5.80 21.40
N ASP A 301 -5.48 -6.51 22.29
CA ASP A 301 -4.91 -7.18 23.46
C ASP A 301 -4.25 -8.54 23.11
N ASN A 302 -4.47 -9.06 21.91
CA ASN A 302 -3.91 -10.32 21.45
C ASN A 302 -2.58 -10.07 20.69
N PRO A 303 -1.42 -10.48 21.24
CA PRO A 303 -0.13 -10.22 20.60
C PRO A 303 0.03 -10.91 19.24
N ASN A 304 -0.79 -11.92 18.92
CA ASN A 304 -0.77 -12.59 17.61
C ASN A 304 -1.73 -11.95 16.60
N ALA A 305 -2.73 -11.17 17.03
CA ALA A 305 -3.63 -10.47 16.11
C ALA A 305 -2.97 -9.18 15.62
N LYS A 306 -1.92 -9.32 14.80
CA LYS A 306 -1.14 -8.17 14.31
C LYS A 306 -2.00 -7.24 13.46
N MET A 307 -1.70 -5.94 13.52
CA MET A 307 -2.34 -4.93 12.69
C MET A 307 -1.31 -3.93 12.19
N ASN A 308 -1.26 -3.72 10.87
CA ASN A 308 -0.58 -2.66 10.11
C ASN A 308 -1.07 -2.73 8.65
N SER A 309 -0.46 -2.00 7.71
CA SER A 309 -0.95 -1.95 6.32
C SER A 309 -0.96 -3.32 5.63
N GLY A 310 0.00 -4.20 5.95
CA GLY A 310 0.02 -5.57 5.44
C GLY A 310 -1.07 -6.44 6.06
N TRP A 311 -1.16 -6.48 7.39
CA TRP A 311 -2.17 -7.31 8.08
C TRP A 311 -3.61 -6.84 7.83
N SER A 312 -3.82 -5.53 7.64
CA SER A 312 -5.11 -4.97 7.21
C SER A 312 -5.51 -5.47 5.82
N TYR A 313 -4.53 -5.65 4.93
CA TYR A 313 -4.79 -6.23 3.61
C TYR A 313 -5.23 -7.70 3.70
N LEU A 314 -4.57 -8.49 4.56
CA LEU A 314 -4.99 -9.88 4.85
C LEU A 314 -6.43 -9.91 5.41
N ALA A 315 -6.72 -9.10 6.44
CA ALA A 315 -8.05 -9.00 7.03
C ALA A 315 -9.13 -8.66 5.99
N SER A 316 -8.83 -7.72 5.09
CA SER A 316 -9.75 -7.32 4.02
C SER A 316 -10.03 -8.44 3.01
N VAL A 317 -9.01 -9.16 2.54
CA VAL A 317 -9.22 -10.23 1.55
C VAL A 317 -9.90 -11.46 2.17
N SER A 318 -9.63 -11.73 3.44
CA SER A 318 -10.22 -12.86 4.18
C SER A 318 -11.71 -12.69 4.47
N THR A 319 -12.20 -11.45 4.58
CA THR A 319 -13.59 -11.15 4.94
C THR A 319 -14.47 -10.79 3.75
N ALA A 320 -13.95 -10.85 2.51
CA ALA A 320 -14.71 -10.52 1.31
C ALA A 320 -15.98 -11.38 1.13
N HIS A 321 -15.97 -12.62 1.62
CA HIS A 321 -17.14 -13.51 1.58
C HIS A 321 -18.29 -13.09 2.52
N LEU A 322 -18.06 -12.14 3.44
CA LEU A 322 -19.06 -11.61 4.38
C LEU A 322 -19.92 -10.49 3.77
N GLU A 323 -19.57 -10.03 2.56
CA GLU A 323 -20.30 -8.98 1.85
C GLU A 323 -21.79 -9.33 1.70
N GLY A 324 -22.66 -8.39 2.07
CA GLY A 324 -24.12 -8.55 2.00
C GLY A 324 -24.74 -9.48 3.06
N GLN A 325 -23.96 -10.06 3.97
CA GLN A 325 -24.49 -10.89 5.05
C GLN A 325 -24.95 -10.02 6.24
N ILE A 326 -26.17 -10.26 6.72
CA ILE A 326 -26.75 -9.51 7.84
C ILE A 326 -25.91 -9.70 9.11
N GLY A 327 -25.55 -8.61 9.78
CA GLY A 327 -24.78 -8.63 11.03
C GLY A 327 -23.30 -8.99 10.86
N ARG A 328 -22.79 -9.12 9.63
CA ARG A 328 -21.38 -9.37 9.34
C ARG A 328 -20.73 -8.12 8.73
N LEU A 329 -19.42 -7.99 8.92
CA LEU A 329 -18.66 -6.83 8.48
C LEU A 329 -17.51 -7.25 7.55
N PRO A 330 -17.62 -7.03 6.22
CA PRO A 330 -16.46 -7.12 5.33
C PRO A 330 -15.45 -6.01 5.67
N MET A 331 -14.16 -6.35 5.75
CA MET A 331 -13.11 -5.43 6.16
C MET A 331 -12.51 -4.66 4.98
N VAL A 332 -12.20 -3.39 5.18
CA VAL A 332 -11.40 -2.57 4.25
C VAL A 332 -9.92 -2.67 4.57
N CYS A 333 -9.02 -2.55 3.59
CA CYS A 333 -7.59 -2.37 3.86
C CYS A 333 -7.29 -0.93 4.32
N TRP A 334 -7.38 -0.64 5.61
CA TRP A 334 -7.09 0.68 6.19
C TRP A 334 -5.59 0.97 6.26
N ASN A 335 -5.03 1.38 5.12
CA ASN A 335 -3.64 1.82 4.97
C ASN A 335 -3.55 3.35 4.78
N SER A 336 -2.34 3.89 4.61
CA SER A 336 -2.12 5.34 4.49
C SER A 336 -2.93 5.98 3.35
N ARG A 337 -3.06 5.30 2.19
CA ARG A 337 -3.77 5.79 1.01
C ARG A 337 -5.26 5.96 1.28
N ILE A 338 -5.90 4.91 1.79
CA ILE A 338 -7.33 4.91 2.06
C ILE A 338 -7.64 5.86 3.21
N ALA A 339 -6.84 5.82 4.28
CA ALA A 339 -6.98 6.75 5.40
C ALA A 339 -6.88 8.20 4.92
N SER A 340 -5.90 8.53 4.08
CA SER A 340 -5.72 9.88 3.53
C SER A 340 -6.88 10.30 2.63
N ALA A 341 -7.32 9.43 1.71
CA ALA A 341 -8.42 9.72 0.80
C ALA A 341 -9.74 10.01 1.53
N VAL A 342 -9.96 9.37 2.68
CA VAL A 342 -11.16 9.54 3.52
C VAL A 342 -11.00 10.72 4.47
N ILE A 343 -9.95 10.72 5.30
CA ILE A 343 -9.76 11.70 6.38
C ILE A 343 -9.59 13.10 5.81
N SER A 344 -8.83 13.31 4.73
CA SER A 344 -8.67 14.66 4.16
C SER A 344 -10.01 15.28 3.72
N ARG A 345 -10.91 14.47 3.15
CA ARG A 345 -12.23 14.95 2.71
C ARG A 345 -13.18 15.15 3.89
N LEU A 346 -13.18 14.24 4.86
CA LEU A 346 -13.99 14.40 6.07
C LEU A 346 -13.53 15.61 6.89
N ASP A 347 -12.22 15.80 7.03
CA ASP A 347 -11.62 16.95 7.71
C ASP A 347 -12.09 18.26 7.09
N PHE A 348 -11.98 18.37 5.76
CA PHE A 348 -12.47 19.53 5.01
C PHE A 348 -13.97 19.76 5.23
N LEU A 349 -14.80 18.72 5.04
CA LEU A 349 -16.25 18.84 5.20
C LEU A 349 -16.66 19.26 6.62
N LEU A 350 -16.01 18.71 7.65
CA LEU A 350 -16.26 19.05 9.05
C LEU A 350 -15.81 20.48 9.36
N ALA A 351 -14.62 20.88 8.90
CA ALA A 351 -14.09 22.22 9.09
C ALA A 351 -14.99 23.28 8.44
N GLU A 352 -15.40 23.06 7.19
CA GLU A 352 -16.31 23.95 6.45
C GLU A 352 -17.71 24.00 7.10
N ALA A 353 -18.17 22.90 7.70
CA ALA A 353 -19.40 22.89 8.50
C ALA A 353 -19.25 23.64 9.84
N GLY A 354 -18.07 24.19 10.18
CA GLY A 354 -17.81 24.92 11.42
C GLY A 354 -17.57 24.03 12.64
N VAL A 355 -17.20 22.75 12.43
CA VAL A 355 -16.72 21.87 13.49
C VAL A 355 -15.30 22.30 13.86
N ALA A 356 -15.06 22.62 15.14
CA ALA A 356 -13.76 23.05 15.62
C ALA A 356 -12.96 21.92 16.30
N GLN A 357 -13.62 20.84 16.71
CA GLN A 357 -13.04 19.68 17.39
C GLN A 357 -13.84 18.43 17.01
N LEU A 358 -13.17 17.29 16.82
CA LEU A 358 -13.81 16.03 16.44
C LEU A 358 -14.81 15.52 17.49
N GLY A 359 -14.49 15.57 18.79
CA GLY A 359 -15.36 14.99 19.82
C GLY A 359 -15.62 13.50 19.56
N GLU A 360 -16.88 13.06 19.59
CA GLU A 360 -17.29 11.68 19.28
C GLU A 360 -17.58 11.45 17.77
N ARG A 361 -17.42 12.47 16.92
CA ARG A 361 -17.62 12.34 15.46
C ARG A 361 -16.62 11.33 14.91
N PHE A 362 -17.08 10.38 14.11
CA PHE A 362 -16.22 9.34 13.51
C PHE A 362 -15.33 8.62 14.53
N LYS A 363 -15.90 8.26 15.69
CA LYS A 363 -15.21 7.57 16.77
C LYS A 363 -14.35 6.40 16.27
N ASP A 364 -13.14 6.32 16.81
CA ASP A 364 -12.11 5.31 16.51
C ASP A 364 -11.53 5.37 15.08
N ILE A 365 -11.99 6.26 14.20
CA ILE A 365 -11.30 6.57 12.94
C ILE A 365 -10.04 7.37 13.23
N GLY A 366 -8.91 6.94 12.67
CA GLY A 366 -7.64 7.60 12.86
C GLY A 366 -6.72 7.51 11.65
N THR A 367 -5.72 8.40 11.66
CA THR A 367 -4.69 8.51 10.64
C THR A 367 -3.78 7.27 10.64
N VAL A 368 -3.24 6.92 9.48
CA VAL A 368 -2.25 5.86 9.31
C VAL A 368 -0.96 6.49 8.78
N PRO A 369 0.16 6.42 9.52
CA PRO A 369 1.46 6.81 9.03
C PRO A 369 1.94 5.79 8.01
N GLY A 370 2.52 6.26 6.92
CA GLY A 370 3.02 5.42 5.85
C GLY A 370 3.33 6.32 4.68
N TYR A 371 4.59 6.37 4.28
CA TYR A 371 5.09 7.40 3.35
C TYR A 371 5.51 6.80 2.01
N GLY A 372 4.69 5.84 1.55
CA GLY A 372 4.81 5.26 0.21
C GLY A 372 4.20 6.18 -0.82
N GLY A 373 5.02 7.04 -1.43
CA GLY A 373 4.59 7.88 -2.55
C GLY A 373 3.81 9.15 -2.22
N THR A 374 3.47 9.47 -0.96
CA THR A 374 2.69 10.71 -0.67
C THR A 374 3.02 11.40 0.69
N ARG A 375 3.62 12.59 0.58
CA ARG A 375 3.31 13.95 1.12
C ARG A 375 2.73 14.08 2.56
N PRO A 376 3.39 14.83 3.48
CA PRO A 376 2.74 15.24 4.73
C PRO A 376 1.49 16.06 4.43
N ARG A 377 0.34 15.70 5.02
CA ARG A 377 -0.91 16.47 4.91
C ARG A 377 -1.20 17.14 6.24
N GLN A 378 -1.53 18.42 6.17
CA GLN A 378 -1.97 19.18 7.34
C GLN A 378 -3.49 19.09 7.42
N TYR A 379 -3.98 18.47 8.49
CA TYR A 379 -5.41 18.44 8.80
C TYR A 379 -5.77 19.67 9.64
N THR A 380 -6.99 20.17 9.46
CA THR A 380 -7.56 21.27 10.24
C THR A 380 -7.94 20.80 11.63
N LEU A 381 -8.49 19.58 11.72
CA LEU A 381 -8.88 18.95 12.97
C LEU A 381 -7.79 17.99 13.48
N ASN A 382 -7.74 17.81 14.80
CA ASN A 382 -6.83 16.87 15.44
C ASN A 382 -7.36 15.44 15.35
N TRP A 383 -7.13 14.77 14.21
CA TRP A 383 -7.44 13.35 14.05
C TRP A 383 -6.50 12.46 14.89
N PRO A 384 -7.03 11.44 15.60
CA PRO A 384 -6.19 10.54 16.37
C PRO A 384 -5.32 9.68 15.45
N ASN A 385 -4.26 9.09 16.02
CA ASN A 385 -3.49 8.06 15.33
C ASN A 385 -4.25 6.73 15.42
N GLY A 386 -4.64 6.17 14.27
CA GLY A 386 -5.37 4.91 14.17
C GLY A 386 -4.49 3.73 13.70
N TYR A 387 -3.18 3.94 13.64
CA TYR A 387 -2.25 2.94 13.16
C TYR A 387 -2.12 1.76 14.11
N ARG A 388 -2.10 0.55 13.53
CA ARG A 388 -1.97 -0.71 14.26
C ARG A 388 -3.07 -0.95 15.31
N SER A 389 -4.28 -0.45 15.07
CA SER A 389 -5.43 -0.70 15.94
C SER A 389 -6.56 -1.43 15.20
N TRP A 390 -7.04 -2.51 15.83
CA TRP A 390 -8.25 -3.21 15.42
C TRP A 390 -9.50 -2.37 15.57
N LYS A 391 -9.59 -1.51 16.59
CA LYS A 391 -10.71 -0.56 16.74
C LYS A 391 -10.84 0.34 15.52
N THR A 392 -9.73 0.94 15.10
CA THR A 392 -9.69 1.76 13.87
C THR A 392 -10.00 0.94 12.64
N GLN A 393 -9.41 -0.24 12.49
CA GLN A 393 -9.67 -1.13 11.36
C GLN A 393 -11.17 -1.47 11.20
N ILE A 394 -11.85 -1.74 12.30
CA ILE A 394 -13.28 -2.08 12.34
C ILE A 394 -14.14 -0.83 12.10
N ALA A 395 -13.83 0.29 12.74
CA ALA A 395 -14.52 1.55 12.53
C ALA A 395 -14.43 2.01 11.06
N ALA A 396 -13.23 1.94 10.47
CA ALA A 396 -12.99 2.23 9.06
C ALA A 396 -13.80 1.31 8.14
N SER A 397 -13.87 0.03 8.46
CA SER A 397 -14.66 -0.94 7.70
C SER A 397 -16.16 -0.62 7.76
N ARG A 398 -16.68 -0.19 8.91
CA ARG A 398 -18.07 0.28 9.05
C ARG A 398 -18.33 1.53 8.20
N LEU A 399 -17.42 2.51 8.22
CA LEU A 399 -17.51 3.73 7.44
C LEU A 399 -17.51 3.44 5.93
N VAL A 400 -16.58 2.59 5.47
CA VAL A 400 -16.51 2.19 4.05
C VAL A 400 -17.74 1.37 3.63
N ASN A 401 -18.28 0.53 4.52
CA ASN A 401 -19.55 -0.15 4.28
C ASN A 401 -20.74 0.83 4.15
N GLN A 402 -20.75 1.93 4.91
CA GLN A 402 -21.73 3.02 4.71
C GLN A 402 -21.57 3.69 3.33
N MET A 403 -20.34 3.90 2.85
CA MET A 403 -20.10 4.39 1.48
C MET A 403 -20.68 3.42 0.44
N ALA A 404 -20.42 2.12 0.56
CA ALA A 404 -20.99 1.10 -0.33
C ALA A 404 -22.52 1.09 -0.26
N TYR A 405 -23.11 1.25 0.93
CA TYR A 405 -24.55 1.39 1.10
C TYR A 405 -25.09 2.62 0.35
N ILE A 406 -24.48 3.79 0.50
CA ILE A 406 -24.87 5.02 -0.18
C ILE A 406 -24.80 4.83 -1.70
N LEU A 407 -23.68 4.28 -2.20
CA LEU A 407 -23.48 4.01 -3.64
C LEU A 407 -24.57 3.10 -4.23
N ASN A 408 -25.09 2.16 -3.44
CA ASN A 408 -26.10 1.22 -3.89
C ASN A 408 -27.54 1.72 -3.80
N ASN A 409 -27.84 2.64 -2.87
CA ASN A 409 -29.21 2.98 -2.47
C ASN A 409 -29.63 4.44 -2.69
N ASP A 410 -28.70 5.39 -2.74
CA ASP A 410 -29.05 6.79 -2.96
C ASP A 410 -29.69 6.98 -4.34
N THR A 411 -30.75 7.80 -4.37
CA THR A 411 -31.45 8.18 -5.59
C THR A 411 -31.30 9.68 -5.87
N LYS A 412 -31.57 10.06 -7.12
CA LYS A 412 -31.78 11.44 -7.54
C LYS A 412 -33.22 11.86 -7.22
N GLY A 413 -33.53 13.15 -7.33
CA GLY A 413 -34.88 13.67 -7.06
C GLY A 413 -35.97 13.09 -7.96
N ASN A 414 -35.61 12.49 -9.10
CA ASN A 414 -36.51 11.78 -10.01
C ASN A 414 -36.70 10.29 -9.69
N GLY A 415 -36.11 9.78 -8.59
CA GLY A 415 -36.20 8.39 -8.17
C GLY A 415 -35.20 7.43 -8.83
N GLU A 416 -34.42 7.88 -9.82
CA GLU A 416 -33.37 7.05 -10.43
C GLU A 416 -32.19 6.84 -9.46
N LYS A 417 -31.50 5.71 -9.57
CA LYS A 417 -30.24 5.49 -8.84
C LYS A 417 -29.24 6.61 -9.17
N ARG A 418 -28.62 7.16 -8.13
CA ARG A 418 -27.65 8.24 -8.29
C ARG A 418 -26.38 7.76 -8.96
N TYR A 419 -25.83 6.65 -8.49
CA TYR A 419 -24.54 6.14 -8.90
C TYR A 419 -24.66 4.95 -9.84
N ARG A 420 -23.70 4.85 -10.77
CA ARG A 420 -23.58 3.69 -11.67
C ARG A 420 -23.21 2.44 -10.86
N LEU A 421 -23.65 1.27 -11.35
CA LEU A 421 -23.22 -0.01 -10.79
C LEU A 421 -21.70 -0.17 -10.87
N MET A 422 -21.14 -0.88 -9.90
CA MET A 422 -19.71 -1.17 -9.80
C MET A 422 -19.27 -2.03 -11.00
N PRO A 423 -18.19 -1.65 -11.72
CA PRO A 423 -17.60 -2.49 -12.75
C PRO A 423 -16.88 -3.70 -12.12
N LEU A 424 -17.09 -4.89 -12.70
CA LEU A 424 -16.42 -6.13 -12.28
C LEU A 424 -15.25 -6.46 -13.21
N PRO A 425 -14.21 -7.15 -12.73
CA PRO A 425 -13.01 -7.45 -13.52
C PRO A 425 -13.25 -8.26 -14.80
N ASN A 426 -14.36 -9.01 -14.85
CA ASN A 426 -14.79 -9.79 -16.01
C ASN A 426 -15.64 -8.98 -17.01
N GLY A 427 -15.76 -7.66 -16.83
CA GLY A 427 -16.58 -6.77 -17.65
C GLY A 427 -18.06 -6.71 -17.25
N ALA A 428 -18.51 -7.54 -16.30
CA ALA A 428 -19.86 -7.46 -15.77
C ALA A 428 -20.03 -6.24 -14.82
N LYS A 429 -21.25 -6.06 -14.29
CA LYS A 429 -21.56 -5.00 -13.34
C LYS A 429 -22.31 -5.58 -12.15
N GLY A 430 -22.07 -5.04 -10.96
CA GLY A 430 -22.69 -5.51 -9.72
C GLY A 430 -22.95 -4.39 -8.72
N PRO A 431 -23.55 -4.70 -7.56
CA PRO A 431 -23.61 -3.77 -6.45
C PRO A 431 -22.19 -3.39 -6.00
N TRP A 432 -22.05 -2.18 -5.47
CA TRP A 432 -20.83 -1.73 -4.81
C TRP A 432 -20.57 -2.57 -3.56
N THR A 433 -19.32 -2.97 -3.39
CA THR A 433 -18.84 -3.75 -2.23
C THR A 433 -17.78 -2.93 -1.49
N VAL A 434 -17.45 -3.32 -0.24
CA VAL A 434 -16.34 -2.69 0.49
C VAL A 434 -15.03 -2.76 -0.30
N ARG A 435 -14.81 -3.87 -1.02
CA ARG A 435 -13.63 -4.05 -1.88
C ARG A 435 -13.62 -3.16 -3.12
N GLY A 436 -14.78 -2.87 -3.72
CA GLY A 436 -14.89 -1.93 -4.82
C GLY A 436 -14.60 -0.49 -4.39
N VAL A 437 -15.17 -0.08 -3.26
CA VAL A 437 -14.91 1.23 -2.64
C VAL A 437 -13.43 1.36 -2.28
N GLN A 438 -12.85 0.31 -1.69
CA GLN A 438 -11.42 0.22 -1.40
C GLN A 438 -10.55 0.46 -2.64
N GLY A 439 -10.89 -0.11 -3.80
CA GLY A 439 -10.13 0.07 -5.03
C GLY A 439 -10.05 1.55 -5.46
N VAL A 440 -11.18 2.26 -5.39
CA VAL A 440 -11.24 3.71 -5.67
C VAL A 440 -10.43 4.49 -4.65
N LEU A 441 -10.69 4.29 -3.34
CA LEU A 441 -10.02 5.04 -2.28
C LEU A 441 -8.50 4.80 -2.26
N PHE A 442 -8.06 3.60 -2.63
CA PHE A 442 -6.64 3.29 -2.76
C PHE A 442 -6.02 4.06 -3.93
N GLY A 443 -6.71 4.16 -5.07
CA GLY A 443 -6.25 4.97 -6.21
C GLY A 443 -6.19 6.47 -5.88
N ASP A 444 -7.20 6.96 -5.16
CA ASP A 444 -7.33 8.36 -4.72
C ASP A 444 -6.25 8.83 -3.73
N GLY A 445 -5.61 7.91 -3.02
CA GLY A 445 -4.56 8.22 -2.05
C GLY A 445 -3.18 8.48 -2.67
N TYR A 446 -3.06 8.42 -4.00
CA TYR A 446 -1.83 8.78 -4.72
C TYR A 446 -1.56 10.28 -4.73
#